data_AF-A0A2K9J1L0-F1
#
_entry.id   AF-A0A2K9J1L0-F1
#
_cell.length_a   1.000
_cell.length_b   1.000
_cell.length_c   1.000
_cell.angle_alpha   90.00
_cell.angle_beta   90.00
_cell.angle_gamma   90.00
#
_symmetry.space_group_name_H-M   'P 1'
#
loop_
_entity.id
_entity.type
_entity.pdbx_description
1 polymer ?
#
loop_
_entity_poly.entity_id
_entity_poly.type
_entity_poly.pdbx_seq_one_letter_code
_entity_poly.pdbx_strand_id
1 'polypeptide(L)' 'MSKHNNELWKQEPGWLAGYTEDRELIRRIKRYKHDWRITADYFKNGRLIGVHFKIPSEQRRPAERMFECKVKPY' A
#
# COMPACT_ATOMS: atom_id res chain seq x y z
N MET A 1 14.88 8.93 9.00
CA MET A 1 13.88 7.84 8.98
C MET A 1 12.50 8.47 9.01
N SER A 2 11.85 8.65 7.86
CA SER A 2 10.48 9.14 7.84
C SER A 2 9.57 8.03 8.36
N LYS A 3 8.90 8.28 9.48
CA LYS A 3 8.07 7.32 10.21
C LYS A 3 6.69 7.24 9.56
N HIS A 4 6.61 6.76 8.32
CA HIS A 4 5.34 6.57 7.64
C HIS A 4 4.70 5.24 8.06
N ASN A 5 3.40 5.26 8.35
CA ASN A 5 2.63 4.06 8.72
C ASN A 5 2.38 3.22 7.46
N ASN A 6 3.40 2.47 7.04
CA ASN A 6 3.31 1.54 5.93
C ASN A 6 2.99 0.15 6.46
N GLU A 7 1.89 -0.42 5.98
CA GLU A 7 1.46 -1.75 6.38
C GLU A 7 1.11 -2.61 5.19
N LEU A 8 1.46 -3.89 5.29
CA LEU A 8 1.06 -4.93 4.34
C LEU A 8 0.44 -6.09 5.11
N TRP A 9 -0.71 -6.58 4.65
CA TRP A 9 -1.35 -7.77 5.22
C TRP A 9 -2.06 -8.58 4.14
N LYS A 10 -2.37 -9.84 4.44
CA LYS A 10 -3.20 -10.68 3.56
C LYS A 10 -4.66 -10.21 3.66
N GLN A 11 -5.31 -9.98 2.53
CA GLN A 11 -6.70 -9.52 2.52
C GLN A 11 -7.66 -10.66 2.22
N GLU A 12 -7.45 -11.35 1.10
CA GLU A 12 -8.27 -12.45 0.61
C GLU A 12 -7.39 -13.37 -0.27
N PRO A 13 -7.82 -14.60 -0.61
CA PRO A 13 -7.02 -15.48 -1.46
C PRO A 13 -6.62 -14.78 -2.78
N GLY A 14 -5.33 -14.77 -3.08
CA GLY A 14 -4.78 -14.12 -4.26
C GLY A 14 -4.46 -12.62 -4.11
N TRP A 15 -4.76 -12.01 -2.95
CA TRP A 15 -4.62 -10.56 -2.76
C TRP A 15 -3.99 -10.16 -1.43
N LEU A 16 -3.19 -9.10 -1.51
CA LEU A 16 -2.62 -8.38 -0.38
C LEU A 16 -3.25 -6.99 -0.30
N ALA A 17 -3.33 -6.49 0.92
CA ALA A 17 -3.63 -5.11 1.22
C ALA A 17 -2.32 -4.37 1.52
N GLY A 18 -2.21 -3.15 1.00
CA GLY A 18 -1.13 -2.22 1.32
C GLY A 18 -1.66 -0.85 1.72
N TYR A 19 -1.40 -0.44 2.94
CA TYR A 19 -1.74 0.88 3.46
C TYR A 19 -0.49 1.75 3.56
N THR A 20 -0.60 3.01 3.16
CA THR A 20 0.46 3.99 3.34
C THR A 20 -0.08 5.40 3.48
N GLU A 21 0.59 6.19 4.33
CA GLU A 21 0.42 7.63 4.45
C GLU A 21 1.53 8.41 3.73
N ASP A 22 2.49 7.70 3.12
CA ASP A 22 3.62 8.28 2.41
C ASP A 22 3.19 8.75 1.02
N ARG A 23 3.17 10.07 0.84
CA ARG A 23 2.79 10.71 -0.43
C ARG A 23 3.76 10.42 -1.57
N GLU A 24 5.04 10.16 -1.30
CA GLU A 24 6.01 9.78 -2.31
C GLU A 24 5.80 8.34 -2.75
N LEU A 25 5.57 7.44 -1.80
CA LEU A 25 5.21 6.05 -2.10
C LEU A 25 3.91 5.96 -2.91
N ILE A 26 2.86 6.69 -2.51
CA ILE A 26 1.60 6.76 -3.26
C ILE A 26 1.84 7.18 -4.72
N ARG A 27 2.62 8.25 -4.95
CA ARG A 27 2.94 8.73 -6.30
C ARG A 27 3.76 7.71 -7.08
N ARG A 28 4.72 7.04 -6.44
CA ARG A 28 5.56 6.02 -7.05
C ARG A 28 4.75 4.79 -7.47
N ILE A 29 3.83 4.31 -6.62
CA ILE A 29 2.91 3.21 -6.94
C ILE A 29 2.02 3.61 -8.13
N LYS A 30 1.37 4.79 -8.07
CA LYS A 30 0.54 5.29 -9.19
C LYS A 30 1.31 5.37 -10.52
N ARG A 31 2.61 5.65 -10.48
CA ARG A 31 3.48 5.76 -11.66
C ARG A 31 3.87 4.41 -12.26
N TYR A 32 4.17 3.41 -11.44
CA TYR A 32 4.84 2.17 -11.89
C TYR A 32 4.00 0.89 -11.72
N LYS A 33 2.93 0.91 -10.93
CA LYS A 33 2.15 -0.26 -10.52
C LYS A 33 0.69 -0.12 -10.93
N HIS A 34 0.46 -0.13 -12.25
CA HIS A 34 -0.87 0.06 -12.83
C HIS A 34 -1.86 -1.06 -12.48
N ASP A 35 -1.36 -2.22 -12.08
CA ASP A 35 -2.13 -3.38 -11.63
C ASP A 35 -2.54 -3.30 -10.15
N TRP A 36 -1.99 -2.37 -9.38
CA TRP A 36 -2.35 -2.16 -7.97
C TRP A 36 -3.50 -1.16 -7.89
N ARG A 37 -4.65 -1.62 -7.39
CA ARG A 37 -5.88 -0.83 -7.39
C ARG A 37 -6.01 -0.08 -6.08
N ILE A 38 -6.43 1.18 -6.12
CA ILE A 38 -6.81 1.90 -4.91
C ILE A 38 -8.21 1.45 -4.50
N THR A 39 -8.35 1.02 -3.25
CA THR A 39 -9.62 0.54 -2.68
C THR A 39 -10.20 1.51 -1.66
N ALA A 40 -9.37 2.37 -1.07
CA ALA A 40 -9.84 3.42 -0.16
C ALA A 40 -8.87 4.62 -0.15
N ASP A 41 -9.45 5.82 -0.05
CA ASP A 41 -8.74 7.07 0.21
C ASP A 41 -9.14 7.58 1.59
N TYR A 42 -8.16 7.88 2.45
CA TYR A 42 -8.40 8.38 3.80
C TYR A 42 -8.15 9.88 3.86
N PHE A 43 -9.14 10.64 4.34
CA PHE A 43 -9.07 12.08 4.47
C PHE A 43 -9.18 12.52 5.93
N LYS A 44 -8.43 13.57 6.29
CA LYS A 44 -8.57 14.29 7.56
C LYS A 44 -8.62 15.78 7.27
N ASN A 45 -9.67 16.46 7.72
CA ASN A 45 -9.90 17.89 7.47
C ASN A 45 -9.81 18.25 5.97
N GLY A 46 -10.40 17.43 5.09
CA GLY A 46 -10.37 17.63 3.64
C GLY A 46 -9.04 17.31 2.94
N ARG A 47 -8.01 16.87 3.68
CA ARG A 47 -6.70 16.51 3.13
C ARG A 47 -6.51 15.00 3.08
N LEU A 48 -6.04 14.48 1.94
CA LEU A 48 -5.66 13.07 1.80
C LEU A 48 -4.48 12.75 2.73
N ILE A 49 -4.69 11.83 3.67
CA ILE A 49 -3.68 11.40 4.64
C ILE A 49 -3.11 10.02 4.31
N GLY A 50 -3.86 9.15 3.64
CA GLY A 50 -3.41 7.80 3.33
C GLY A 50 -4.26 7.12 2.27
N VAL A 51 -3.73 6.03 1.73
CA VAL A 51 -4.35 5.26 0.64
C VAL A 51 -4.21 3.77 0.93
N HIS A 52 -5.28 3.04 0.63
CA HIS A 52 -5.30 1.59 0.64
C HIS A 52 -5.21 1.06 -0.80
N PHE A 53 -4.24 0.19 -1.04
CA PHE A 53 -4.05 -0.54 -2.28
C PHE A 53 -4.41 -2.01 -2.13
N LYS A 54 -5.09 -2.55 -3.14
CA LYS A 54 -5.26 -3.98 -3.38
C LYS A 54 -4.22 -4.44 -4.38
N ILE A 55 -3.40 -5.39 -3.96
CA ILE A 55 -2.16 -5.82 -4.61
C ILE A 55 -2.25 -7.32 -4.92
N PRO A 56 -1.98 -7.79 -6.15
CA PRO A 56 -1.92 -9.23 -6.43
C PRO A 56 -0.87 -9.92 -5.54
N SER A 57 -1.20 -11.07 -4.95
CA SER A 57 -0.28 -11.76 -4.03
C SER A 57 1.02 -12.23 -4.68
N GLU A 58 1.00 -12.45 -5.99
CA GLU A 58 2.19 -12.73 -6.81
C GLU A 58 3.22 -11.59 -6.74
N GLN A 59 2.75 -10.36 -6.52
CA GLN A 59 3.58 -9.16 -6.34
C GLN A 59 4.01 -8.91 -4.89
N ARG A 60 3.94 -9.92 -4.01
CA ARG A 60 4.38 -9.81 -2.61
C ARG A 60 5.78 -9.22 -2.46
N ARG A 61 6.78 -9.77 -3.18
CA ARG A 61 8.18 -9.30 -3.06
C ARG A 61 8.34 -7.84 -3.51
N PRO A 62 7.79 -7.42 -4.66
CA PRO A 62 7.72 -5.99 -5.02
C PRO A 62 7.04 -5.13 -3.96
N ALA A 63 5.92 -5.57 -3.38
CA ALA A 63 5.22 -4.84 -2.32
C ALA A 63 6.09 -4.65 -1.09
N GLU A 64 6.70 -5.71 -0.57
CA GLU A 64 7.59 -5.61 0.60
C GLU A 64 8.78 -4.67 0.35
N ARG A 65 9.32 -4.63 -0.87
CA ARG A 65 10.40 -3.70 -1.24
C ARG A 65 9.94 -2.25 -1.37
N MET A 66 8.72 -2.01 -1.87
CA MET A 66 8.20 -0.65 -2.06
C MET A 66 7.71 -0.04 -0.74
N PHE A 67 7.02 -0.83 0.09
CA PHE A 67 6.52 -0.38 1.39
C PHE A 67 7.58 -0.43 2.50
N GLU A 68 8.72 -1.05 2.23
CA GLU A 68 9.82 -1.27 3.18
C GLU A 68 9.38 -2.00 4.45
N CYS A 69 8.36 -2.86 4.34
CA CYS A 69 7.84 -3.66 5.45
C CYS A 69 7.47 -5.08 4.99
N LYS A 70 7.30 -6.00 5.95
CA LYS A 70 6.90 -7.38 5.67
C LYS A 70 5.39 -7.53 5.72
N VAL A 71 4.85 -8.42 4.87
CA VAL A 71 3.44 -8.82 4.95
C VAL A 71 3.20 -9.50 6.29
N LYS A 72 2.27 -8.96 7.10
CA LYS A 72 1.87 -9.54 8.38
C LYS A 72 1.18 -10.90 8.16
N PRO A 73 1.49 -11.92 8.98
CA PRO A 73 0.69 -13.14 9.04
C PRO A 73 -0.71 -12.84 9.63
N TYR A 74 -1.64 -13.77 9.46
CA TYR A 74 -2.95 -13.71 10.13
C TYR A 74 -2.79 -13.80 11.65
#